data_AF-A0A7I7LIB7-F1
#
_entry.id   AF-A0A7I7LIB7-F1
#
_cell.length_a   1.000
_cell.length_b   1.000
_cell.length_c   1.000
_cell.angle_alpha   90.00
_cell.angle_beta   90.00
_cell.angle_gamma   90.00
#
_symmetry.space_group_name_H-M   'P 1'
#
loop_
_entity.id
_entity.type
_entity.pdbx_description
1 polymer ?
#
loop_
_entity_poly.entity_id
_entity_poly.type
_entity_poly.pdbx_seq_one_letter_code
_entity_poly.pdbx_strand_id
1 'polypeptide(L)'
;MLRHAAVRYDVLLHVVADDGRAALAEASRLTENLRRSDTTYMSELRWWTSPFSSNADHAPEGALLSTSEASRVDVARSFPPAGGGRRRSAIEHDQSKIVVLSTDSDDLCDVLRCGESLSAVLLECTMAGLATCTLTHMTEMAMSRNIIAEIVQTTSLPQLLIRIGKSPGHDQHVERSGRRPVDDVLAFRL
;
A
#
# COMPACT_ATOMS: atom_id res chain seq x y z
N MET A 1 -17.96 -2.51 10.08
CA MET A 1 -18.07 -2.23 8.63
C MET A 1 -16.92 -2.85 7.85
N LEU A 2 -15.67 -2.38 7.96
CA LEU A 2 -14.55 -2.91 7.16
C LEU A 2 -14.29 -4.41 7.32
N ARG A 3 -14.35 -4.95 8.55
CA ARG A 3 -14.26 -6.40 8.79
C ARG A 3 -15.33 -7.20 8.04
N HIS A 4 -16.54 -6.65 7.94
CA HIS A 4 -17.66 -7.29 7.25
C HIS A 4 -17.49 -7.22 5.73
N ALA A 5 -16.91 -6.14 5.21
CA ALA A 5 -16.54 -6.05 3.79
C ALA A 5 -15.50 -7.11 3.41
N ALA A 6 -14.51 -7.34 4.27
CA ALA A 6 -13.46 -8.33 4.00
C ALA A 6 -13.96 -9.78 4.07
N VAL A 7 -14.73 -10.14 5.11
CA VAL A 7 -15.22 -11.51 5.32
C VAL A 7 -16.13 -12.02 4.20
N ARG A 8 -16.77 -11.12 3.42
CA ARG A 8 -17.56 -11.52 2.25
C ARG A 8 -16.78 -12.25 1.17
N TYR A 9 -15.45 -12.14 1.19
CA TYR A 9 -14.54 -12.75 0.23
C TYR A 9 -13.64 -13.81 0.89
N ASP A 10 -14.01 -14.32 2.07
CA ASP A 10 -13.19 -15.25 2.86
C ASP A 10 -11.81 -14.65 3.26
N VAL A 11 -11.74 -13.33 3.45
CA VAL A 11 -10.52 -12.59 3.83
C VAL A 11 -10.65 -12.05 5.24
N LEU A 12 -9.63 -12.31 6.06
CA LEU A 12 -9.55 -11.77 7.42
C LEU A 12 -8.97 -10.35 7.38
N LEU A 13 -9.53 -9.46 8.20
CA LEU A 13 -9.00 -8.12 8.43
C LEU A 13 -8.54 -7.99 9.87
N HIS A 14 -7.24 -7.75 10.07
CA HIS A 14 -6.64 -7.48 11.37
C HIS A 14 -6.34 -5.99 11.50
N VAL A 15 -6.50 -5.43 12.70
CA VAL A 15 -6.10 -4.05 12.99
C VAL A 15 -4.80 -4.13 13.76
N VAL A 16 -3.77 -3.43 13.28
CA VAL A 16 -2.51 -3.29 14.01
C VAL A 16 -2.80 -2.39 15.21
N ALA A 17 -2.57 -2.91 16.41
CA ALA A 17 -2.74 -2.15 17.65
C ALA A 17 -1.72 -1.00 17.71
N ASP A 18 -2.04 0.05 18.48
CA ASP A 18 -1.22 1.27 18.51
C ASP A 18 0.20 1.02 19.05
N ASP A 19 0.35 0.08 19.97
CA ASP A 19 1.63 -0.41 20.49
C ASP A 19 2.40 -1.28 19.46
N GLY A 20 1.69 -1.95 18.55
CA GLY A 20 2.28 -2.72 17.45
C GLY A 20 2.86 -1.87 16.31
N ARG A 21 2.52 -0.58 16.23
CA ARG A 21 2.97 0.31 15.14
C ARG A 21 4.49 0.44 15.07
N ALA A 22 5.16 0.57 16.20
CA ALA A 22 6.62 0.71 16.23
C ALA A 22 7.33 -0.55 15.72
N ALA A 23 6.84 -1.74 16.09
CA ALA A 23 7.33 -3.01 15.59
C ALA A 23 7.10 -3.13 14.07
N LEU A 24 5.94 -2.67 13.58
CA LEU A 24 5.63 -2.67 12.15
C LEU A 24 6.54 -1.71 11.35
N ALA A 25 6.83 -0.53 11.88
CA ALA A 25 7.76 0.43 11.26
C ALA A 25 9.17 -0.17 11.14
N GLU A 26 9.63 -0.89 12.17
CA GLU A 26 10.90 -1.60 12.13
C GLU A 26 10.90 -2.75 11.11
N ALA A 27 9.82 -3.54 11.04
CA ALA A 27 9.65 -4.58 10.03
C ALA A 27 9.70 -4.00 8.61
N SER A 28 8.99 -2.89 8.37
CA SER A 28 9.03 -2.14 7.11
C SER A 28 10.45 -1.72 6.74
N ARG A 29 11.19 -1.13 7.69
CA ARG A 29 12.58 -0.69 7.48
C ARG A 29 13.52 -1.87 7.19
N LEU A 30 13.36 -3.00 7.89
CA LEU A 30 14.15 -4.19 7.67
C LEU A 30 13.94 -4.75 6.27
N THR A 31 12.69 -4.85 5.81
CA THR A 31 12.36 -5.31 4.45
C THR A 31 13.02 -4.44 3.38
N GLU A 32 12.98 -3.12 3.53
CA GLU A 32 13.64 -2.20 2.58
C GLU A 32 15.16 -2.35 2.59
N ASN A 33 15.76 -2.59 3.76
CA ASN A 33 17.20 -2.85 3.85
C ASN A 33 17.60 -4.16 3.16
N LEU A 34 16.79 -5.22 3.28
CA LEU A 34 17.03 -6.49 2.59
C LEU A 34 16.95 -6.32 1.06
N ARG A 35 16.06 -5.46 0.57
CA ARG A 35 15.89 -5.19 -0.86
C ARG A 35 16.94 -4.25 -1.46
N ARG A 36 17.71 -3.53 -0.64
CA ARG A 36 18.68 -2.52 -1.13
C ARG A 36 19.74 -3.10 -2.07
N SER A 37 20.15 -4.35 -1.85
CA SER A 37 21.12 -5.05 -2.70
C SER A 37 20.49 -5.85 -3.84
N ASP A 38 19.16 -5.92 -3.92
CA ASP A 38 18.42 -6.60 -4.98
C ASP A 38 18.33 -5.67 -6.21
N THR A 39 19.26 -5.82 -7.13
CA THR A 39 19.35 -4.97 -8.32
C THR A 39 18.15 -5.10 -9.25
N THR A 40 17.51 -6.27 -9.29
CA THR A 40 16.29 -6.51 -10.08
C THR A 40 15.13 -5.72 -9.49
N TYR A 41 14.88 -5.85 -8.17
CA TYR A 41 13.86 -5.08 -7.46
C TYR A 41 14.07 -3.56 -7.63
N MET A 42 15.31 -3.09 -7.47
CA MET A 42 15.62 -1.66 -7.61
C MET A 42 15.42 -1.16 -9.04
N SER A 43 15.66 -2.00 -10.05
CA SER A 43 15.45 -1.65 -11.46
C SER A 43 13.96 -1.59 -11.79
N GLU A 44 13.16 -2.56 -11.32
CA GLU A 44 11.70 -2.54 -11.47
C GLU A 44 11.08 -1.32 -10.80
N LEU A 45 11.48 -1.02 -9.57
CA LEU A 45 10.96 0.12 -8.83
C LEU A 45 11.24 1.44 -9.56
N ARG A 46 12.47 1.62 -10.08
CA ARG A 46 12.83 2.80 -10.88
C ARG A 46 12.09 2.86 -12.21
N TRP A 47 11.86 1.71 -12.85
CA TRP A 47 11.10 1.64 -14.09
C TRP A 47 9.67 2.11 -13.87
N TRP A 48 8.97 1.53 -12.90
CA TRP A 48 7.55 1.83 -12.63
C TRP A 48 7.31 3.25 -12.11
N THR A 49 8.33 3.91 -11.54
CA THR A 49 8.24 5.30 -11.04
C THR A 49 9.09 6.30 -11.83
N SER A 50 9.50 5.96 -13.05
CA SER A 50 10.36 6.85 -13.86
C SER A 50 9.63 8.14 -14.24
N PRO A 51 10.19 9.34 -13.95
CA PRO A 51 9.57 10.60 -14.35
C PRO A 51 9.64 10.84 -15.87
N PHE A 52 10.43 10.05 -16.59
CA PHE A 52 10.61 10.17 -18.04
C PHE A 52 9.66 9.27 -18.85
N SER A 53 8.87 8.43 -18.17
CA SER A 53 7.86 7.59 -18.81
C SER A 53 6.48 8.02 -18.33
N SER A 54 5.78 8.80 -19.16
CA SER A 54 4.43 9.30 -18.89
C SER A 54 3.34 8.45 -19.57
N ASN A 55 3.56 7.13 -19.63
CA ASN A 55 2.50 6.22 -20.10
C ASN A 55 1.52 5.93 -18.94
N ALA A 56 0.35 5.38 -19.29
CA ALA A 56 -0.73 5.16 -18.36
C ALA A 56 -0.46 4.10 -17.28
N ASP A 57 0.68 3.39 -17.33
CA ASP A 57 1.04 2.32 -16.42
C ASP A 57 1.98 2.77 -15.30
N HIS A 58 2.60 3.95 -15.42
CA HIS A 58 3.55 4.45 -14.42
C HIS A 58 2.87 5.25 -13.31
N ALA A 59 3.49 5.24 -12.13
CA ALA A 59 3.11 6.15 -11.06
C ALA A 59 3.51 7.59 -11.43
N PRO A 60 2.58 8.56 -11.47
CA PRO A 60 2.93 9.94 -11.79
C PRO A 60 3.77 10.55 -10.67
N GLU A 61 4.64 11.51 -11.02
CA GLU A 61 5.53 12.19 -10.07
C GLU A 61 4.76 12.77 -8.87
N GLY A 62 3.57 13.35 -9.12
CA GLY A 62 2.72 13.92 -8.07
C GLY A 62 2.21 12.92 -7.01
N ALA A 63 2.17 11.61 -7.35
CA ALA A 63 1.79 10.54 -6.43
C ALA A 63 2.92 10.14 -5.47
N LEU A 64 4.17 10.50 -5.78
CA LEU A 64 5.33 10.21 -4.95
C LEU A 64 5.52 11.28 -3.88
N LEU A 65 6.26 10.92 -2.83
CA LEU A 65 6.62 11.83 -1.73
C LEU A 65 8.01 12.41 -1.97
N SER A 66 8.21 13.66 -1.55
CA SER A 66 9.56 14.20 -1.38
C SER A 66 10.26 13.53 -0.19
N THR A 67 11.59 13.63 -0.10
CA THR A 67 12.35 13.14 1.06
C THR A 67 11.84 13.70 2.38
N SER A 68 11.44 14.98 2.40
CA SER A 68 10.92 15.61 3.62
C SER A 68 9.55 15.05 4.01
N GLU A 69 8.69 14.75 3.04
CA GLU A 69 7.37 14.17 3.30
C GLU A 69 7.48 12.72 3.74
N ALA A 70 8.37 11.95 3.10
CA ALA A 70 8.63 10.56 3.44
C ALA A 70 9.17 10.41 4.88
N SER A 71 9.98 11.36 5.37
CA SER A 71 10.52 11.31 6.73
C SER A 71 9.46 11.44 7.83
N ARG A 72 8.22 11.82 7.49
CA ARG A 72 7.09 11.93 8.42
C ARG A 72 6.15 10.72 8.36
N VAL A 73 6.48 9.70 7.56
CA VAL A 73 5.71 8.46 7.42
C VAL A 73 6.59 7.30 7.84
N ASP A 74 6.30 6.73 9.00
CA ASP A 74 7.06 5.64 9.62
C ASP A 74 6.86 4.28 8.95
N VAL A 75 5.67 4.03 8.40
CA VAL A 75 5.34 2.79 7.68
C VAL A 75 5.01 3.09 6.22
N ALA A 76 6.00 2.94 5.33
CA ALA A 76 5.85 3.14 3.89
C ALA A 76 6.89 2.32 3.11
N ARG A 77 6.55 1.98 1.86
CA ARG A 77 7.55 1.55 0.88
C ARG A 77 8.45 2.73 0.53
N SER A 78 9.75 2.50 0.43
CA SER A 78 10.72 3.50 -0.02
C SER A 78 10.70 3.62 -1.55
N PHE A 79 9.93 4.59 -2.07
CA PHE A 79 9.98 4.95 -3.49
C PHE A 79 11.12 5.96 -3.78
N PRO A 80 11.65 6.01 -5.02
CA PRO A 80 12.52 7.10 -5.44
C PRO A 80 11.85 8.46 -5.17
N PRO A 81 12.54 9.41 -4.50
CA PRO A 81 11.92 10.67 -4.11
C PRO A 81 11.60 11.52 -5.34
N ALA A 82 10.44 12.18 -5.31
CA ALA A 82 10.03 13.15 -6.32
C ALA A 82 10.13 14.58 -5.80
N GLY A 83 10.84 15.44 -6.54
CA GLY A 83 10.89 16.88 -6.32
C GLY A 83 11.22 17.37 -4.89
N GLY A 84 10.87 18.63 -4.62
CA GLY A 84 11.18 19.36 -3.38
C GLY A 84 9.97 19.75 -2.53
N GLY A 85 8.85 19.03 -2.63
CA GLY A 85 7.58 19.38 -1.97
C GLY A 85 7.60 19.27 -0.43
N ARG A 86 6.73 20.01 0.26
CA ARG A 86 6.53 19.93 1.72
C ARG A 86 5.04 20.02 2.08
N ARG A 87 4.22 19.16 1.47
CA ARG A 87 2.78 19.09 1.72
C ARG A 87 2.51 18.70 3.17
N ARG A 88 1.38 19.17 3.71
CA ARG A 88 0.91 18.87 5.08
C ARG A 88 1.97 19.13 6.15
N SER A 89 2.73 20.22 6.03
CA SER A 89 3.85 20.51 6.95
C SER A 89 3.44 20.68 8.42
N ALA A 90 2.17 20.91 8.71
CA ALA A 90 1.62 20.98 10.06
C ALA A 90 1.43 19.60 10.72
N ILE A 91 1.51 18.51 9.95
CA ILE A 91 1.43 17.15 10.47
C ILE A 91 2.86 16.65 10.68
N GLU A 92 3.26 16.47 11.93
CA GLU A 92 4.61 16.04 12.30
C GLU A 92 4.89 14.59 11.91
N HIS A 93 3.91 13.70 12.08
CA HIS A 93 4.02 12.29 11.79
C HIS A 93 2.67 11.69 11.38
N ASP A 94 2.69 10.64 10.56
CA ASP A 94 1.50 9.89 10.17
C ASP A 94 0.76 9.31 11.38
N GLN A 95 -0.56 9.44 11.38
CA GLN A 95 -1.45 8.96 12.45
C GLN A 95 -2.52 7.99 11.92
N SER A 96 -2.33 7.46 10.70
CA SER A 96 -3.27 6.51 10.09
C SER A 96 -3.37 5.22 10.92
N LYS A 97 -4.54 4.61 10.98
CA LYS A 97 -4.68 3.22 11.46
C LYS A 97 -4.18 2.29 10.37
N ILE A 98 -3.53 1.20 10.76
CA ILE A 98 -3.04 0.20 9.81
C ILE A 98 -3.85 -1.08 9.99
N VAL A 99 -4.36 -1.58 8.88
CA VAL A 99 -5.03 -2.89 8.82
C VAL A 99 -4.26 -3.84 7.93
N VAL A 100 -4.39 -5.14 8.21
CA VAL A 100 -3.78 -6.24 7.46
C VAL A 100 -4.90 -7.09 6.88
N LEU A 101 -4.84 -7.39 5.59
CA LEU A 101 -5.69 -8.39 4.96
C LEU A 101 -4.91 -9.72 4.90
N SER A 102 -5.54 -10.80 5.34
CA SER A 102 -4.93 -12.13 5.39
C SER A 102 -5.86 -13.18 4.79
N THR A 103 -5.27 -14.20 4.18
CA THR A 103 -5.94 -15.38 3.60
C THR A 103 -5.34 -16.67 4.14
N ASP A 104 -5.89 -17.82 3.79
CA ASP A 104 -5.38 -19.11 4.28
C ASP A 104 -4.07 -19.51 3.57
N SER A 105 -3.93 -19.25 2.27
CA SER A 105 -2.68 -19.41 1.51
C SER A 105 -2.39 -18.22 0.59
N ASP A 106 -1.31 -18.29 -0.19
CA ASP A 106 -0.99 -17.37 -1.30
C ASP A 106 -1.20 -18.01 -2.68
N ASP A 107 -2.08 -19.02 -2.75
CA ASP A 107 -2.52 -19.58 -4.02
C ASP A 107 -3.34 -18.55 -4.83
N LEU A 108 -3.43 -18.77 -6.14
CA LEU A 108 -4.07 -17.82 -7.08
C LEU A 108 -5.51 -17.44 -6.69
N CYS A 109 -6.30 -18.39 -6.15
CA CYS A 109 -7.68 -18.11 -5.73
C CYS A 109 -7.72 -17.19 -4.51
N ASP A 110 -6.84 -17.39 -3.54
CA ASP A 110 -6.78 -16.59 -2.32
C ASP A 110 -6.21 -15.20 -2.62
N VAL A 111 -5.23 -15.08 -3.52
CA VAL A 111 -4.75 -13.79 -4.03
C VAL A 111 -5.87 -13.02 -4.71
N LEU A 112 -6.69 -13.68 -5.54
CA LEU A 112 -7.83 -13.04 -6.21
C LEU A 112 -8.87 -12.54 -5.20
N ARG A 113 -9.27 -13.39 -4.25
CA ARG A 113 -10.18 -13.04 -3.16
C ARG A 113 -9.67 -11.87 -2.33
N CYS A 114 -8.36 -11.86 -2.03
CA CYS A 114 -7.74 -10.73 -1.36
C CYS A 114 -7.84 -9.44 -2.18
N GLY A 115 -7.70 -9.52 -3.51
CA GLY A 115 -7.90 -8.38 -4.41
C GLY A 115 -9.34 -7.85 -4.41
N GLU A 116 -10.33 -8.73 -4.42
CA GLU A 116 -11.76 -8.36 -4.33
C GLU A 116 -12.07 -7.71 -2.96
N SER A 117 -11.57 -8.30 -1.88
CA SER A 117 -11.67 -7.76 -0.52
C SER A 117 -11.01 -6.40 -0.39
N LEU A 118 -9.80 -6.24 -0.95
CA LEU A 118 -9.09 -4.97 -1.00
C LEU A 118 -9.95 -3.89 -1.67
N SER A 119 -10.51 -4.19 -2.85
CA SER A 119 -11.38 -3.27 -3.58
C SER A 119 -12.56 -2.80 -2.71
N ALA A 120 -13.27 -3.75 -2.09
CA ALA A 120 -14.39 -3.44 -1.20
C ALA A 120 -13.95 -2.55 -0.02
N VAL A 121 -12.85 -2.89 0.67
CA VAL A 121 -12.34 -2.11 1.81
C VAL A 121 -11.96 -0.68 1.40
N LEU A 122 -11.26 -0.50 0.27
CA LEU A 122 -10.86 0.82 -0.22
C LEU A 122 -12.07 1.68 -0.60
N LEU A 123 -13.08 1.09 -1.24
CA LEU A 123 -14.31 1.78 -1.63
C LEU A 123 -15.13 2.19 -0.40
N GLU A 124 -15.28 1.31 0.60
CA GLU A 124 -15.97 1.63 1.85
C GLU A 124 -15.27 2.77 2.61
N CYS A 125 -13.93 2.77 2.65
CA CYS A 125 -13.17 3.88 3.22
C CYS A 125 -13.40 5.19 2.44
N THR A 126 -13.39 5.11 1.11
CA THR A 126 -13.62 6.27 0.24
C THR A 126 -15.01 6.86 0.45
N MET A 127 -16.06 6.02 0.52
CA MET A 127 -17.43 6.49 0.81
C MET A 127 -17.54 7.13 2.20
N ALA A 128 -16.74 6.67 3.17
CA ALA A 128 -16.65 7.26 4.50
C ALA A 128 -15.76 8.52 4.57
N GLY A 129 -15.21 9.00 3.45
CA GLY A 129 -14.33 10.16 3.40
C GLY A 129 -12.95 9.93 4.03
N LEU A 130 -12.50 8.67 4.10
CA LEU A 130 -11.19 8.29 4.62
C LEU A 130 -10.17 8.18 3.50
N ALA A 131 -8.94 8.61 3.77
CA ALA A 131 -7.79 8.41 2.90
C ALA A 131 -7.19 7.02 3.13
N THR A 132 -6.76 6.37 2.04
CA THR A 132 -6.19 5.02 2.07
C THR A 132 -4.85 4.94 1.32
N CYS A 133 -3.91 4.13 1.81
CA CYS A 133 -2.65 3.81 1.13
C CYS A 133 -2.29 2.33 1.35
N THR A 134 -2.13 1.58 0.26
CA THR A 134 -1.78 0.16 0.28
C THR A 134 -0.28 -0.06 0.43
N LEU A 135 0.11 -1.07 1.20
CA LEU A 135 1.49 -1.43 1.48
C LEU A 135 1.67 -2.95 1.26
N THR A 136 2.52 -3.33 0.32
CA THR A 136 2.76 -4.74 -0.05
C THR A 136 4.21 -5.18 0.13
N HIS A 137 5.16 -4.26 0.30
CA HIS A 137 6.58 -4.60 0.39
C HIS A 137 6.87 -5.58 1.53
N MET A 138 6.19 -5.40 2.67
CA MET A 138 6.33 -6.27 3.84
C MET A 138 5.79 -7.69 3.65
N THR A 139 4.98 -7.95 2.63
CA THR A 139 4.40 -9.28 2.33
C THR A 139 5.04 -9.95 1.11
N GLU A 140 5.94 -9.26 0.40
CA GLU A 140 6.68 -9.76 -0.77
C GLU A 140 7.82 -10.73 -0.43
N MET A 141 8.13 -10.92 0.86
CA MET A 141 9.14 -11.86 1.34
C MET A 141 8.57 -12.69 2.49
N ALA A 142 8.71 -14.01 2.43
CA ALA A 142 8.16 -14.91 3.46
C ALA A 142 8.59 -14.55 4.88
N MET A 143 9.88 -14.22 5.09
CA MET A 143 10.40 -13.83 6.41
C MET A 143 9.73 -12.54 6.92
N SER A 144 9.61 -11.51 6.08
CA SER A 144 8.93 -10.26 6.45
C SER A 144 7.46 -10.49 6.72
N ARG A 145 6.80 -11.33 5.91
CA ARG A 145 5.39 -11.68 6.05
C ARG A 145 5.11 -12.38 7.40
N ASN A 146 6.00 -13.25 7.85
CA ASN A 146 5.86 -13.93 9.15
C ASN A 146 5.92 -12.93 10.33
N ILE A 147 6.78 -11.91 10.26
CA ILE A 147 6.82 -10.85 11.26
C ILE A 147 5.48 -10.11 11.33
N ILE A 148 4.84 -9.85 10.18
CA ILE A 148 3.51 -9.23 10.15
C ILE A 148 2.46 -10.12 10.83
N ALA A 149 2.51 -11.43 10.58
CA ALA A 149 1.60 -12.40 11.19
C ALA A 149 1.72 -12.41 12.72
N GLU A 150 2.96 -12.34 13.24
CA GLU A 150 3.25 -12.24 14.68
C GLU A 150 2.71 -10.93 15.28
N ILE A 151 2.94 -9.79 14.61
CA ILE A 151 2.48 -8.46 15.06
C ILE A 151 0.95 -8.44 15.24
N VAL A 152 0.20 -9.06 14.33
CA VAL A 152 -1.27 -9.11 14.41
C VAL A 152 -1.82 -10.39 15.02
N GLN A 153 -0.95 -11.24 15.56
CA GLN A 153 -1.28 -12.50 16.24
C GLN A 153 -2.23 -13.40 15.43
N THR A 154 -1.94 -13.55 14.13
CA THR A 154 -2.74 -14.39 13.22
C THR A 154 -1.99 -15.63 12.80
N THR A 155 -2.72 -16.72 12.58
CA THR A 155 -2.20 -17.95 11.97
C THR A 155 -2.43 -17.99 10.46
N SER A 156 -3.23 -17.06 9.92
CA SER A 156 -3.44 -16.89 8.48
C SER A 156 -2.27 -16.13 7.85
N LEU A 157 -2.20 -16.13 6.52
CA LEU A 157 -1.12 -15.54 5.75
C LEU A 157 -1.41 -14.07 5.38
N PRO A 158 -0.62 -13.09 5.87
CA PRO A 158 -0.76 -11.69 5.47
C PRO A 158 -0.51 -11.48 3.97
N GLN A 159 -1.48 -10.89 3.27
CA GLN A 159 -1.39 -10.59 1.84
C GLN A 159 -0.96 -9.14 1.59
N LEU A 160 -1.52 -8.19 2.33
CA LEU A 160 -1.18 -6.77 2.22
C LEU A 160 -1.61 -5.98 3.47
N LEU A 161 -1.13 -4.75 3.57
CA LEU A 161 -1.56 -3.79 4.59
C LEU A 161 -2.18 -2.54 3.96
N ILE A 162 -3.02 -1.84 4.72
CA ILE A 162 -3.67 -0.59 4.31
C ILE A 162 -3.54 0.42 5.46
N ARG A 163 -2.95 1.57 5.17
CA ARG A 163 -3.04 2.78 6.01
C ARG A 163 -4.39 3.44 5.75
N ILE A 164 -5.15 3.74 6.81
CA ILE A 164 -6.48 4.33 6.76
C ILE A 164 -6.50 5.53 7.72
N GLY A 165 -6.81 6.72 7.21
CA GLY A 165 -6.83 7.94 8.03
C GLY A 165 -7.61 9.07 7.40
N LYS A 166 -7.38 10.29 7.87
CA LYS A 166 -7.94 11.51 7.28
C LYS A 166 -6.82 12.30 6.60
N SER A 167 -7.10 12.80 5.40
CA SER A 167 -6.27 13.84 4.77
C SER A 167 -6.86 15.21 5.08
N PRO A 168 -6.04 16.25 5.34
CA PRO A 168 -6.52 17.63 5.38
C PRO A 168 -7.27 17.97 4.10
N GLY A 169 -8.45 18.58 4.21
CA GLY A 169 -9.37 18.81 3.09
C GLY A 169 -8.97 19.93 2.11
N HIS A 170 -7.77 20.50 2.23
CA HIS A 170 -7.32 21.67 1.45
C HIS A 170 -6.06 21.43 0.61
N ASP A 171 -5.59 20.19 0.48
CA ASP A 171 -4.46 19.91 -0.41
C ASP A 171 -4.88 20.02 -1.87
N GLN A 172 -4.01 20.62 -2.70
CA GLN A 172 -4.13 20.60 -4.16
C GLN A 172 -4.40 19.16 -4.63
N HIS A 173 -5.38 19.02 -5.53
CA HIS A 173 -5.72 17.74 -6.15
C HIS A 173 -4.44 17.17 -6.78
N VAL A 174 -3.94 16.07 -6.21
CA VAL A 174 -2.86 15.31 -6.83
C VAL A 174 -3.39 14.78 -8.16
N GLU A 175 -2.58 14.88 -9.21
CA GLU A 175 -2.93 14.35 -10.52
C GLU A 175 -3.33 12.87 -10.38
N ARG A 176 -4.46 12.50 -11.00
CA ARG A 176 -4.90 11.10 -11.00
C ARG A 176 -3.90 10.28 -11.80
N SER A 177 -3.52 9.11 -11.29
CA SER A 177 -2.69 8.19 -12.06
C SER A 177 -3.40 7.79 -13.37
N GLY A 178 -2.63 7.66 -14.44
CA GLY A 178 -3.13 7.21 -15.73
C GLY A 178 -3.81 5.84 -15.66
N ARG A 179 -4.69 5.55 -16.61
CA ARG A 179 -5.25 4.21 -16.83
C ARG A 179 -5.20 3.93 -18.33
N ARG A 180 -4.84 2.71 -18.70
CA ARG A 180 -4.87 2.28 -20.10
C ARG A 180 -6.30 2.42 -20.66
N PRO A 181 -6.45 2.73 -21.95
CA PRO A 181 -7.74 2.66 -22.63
C PRO A 181 -8.38 1.28 -22.46
N VAL A 182 -9.70 1.18 -22.59
CA VAL A 182 -10.40 -0.11 -22.48
C VAL A 182 -10.02 -1.05 -23.63
N ASP A 183 -9.88 -0.51 -24.84
CA ASP A 183 -9.54 -1.27 -26.06
C ASP A 183 -8.14 -1.89 -25.99
N ASP A 184 -7.32 -1.43 -25.05
CA ASP A 184 -5.96 -1.89 -24.78
C ASP A 184 -5.93 -3.19 -23.94
N VAL A 185 -7.05 -3.51 -23.25
CA VAL A 185 -7.15 -4.62 -22.27
C VAL A 185 -8.35 -5.54 -22.49
N LEU A 186 -9.36 -5.10 -23.26
CA LEU A 186 -10.57 -5.87 -23.56
C LEU A 186 -10.57 -6.34 -25.01
N ALA A 187 -10.67 -7.65 -25.23
CA ALA A 187 -10.82 -8.24 -26.56
C ALA A 187 -12.17 -8.94 -26.69
N PHE A 188 -12.95 -8.56 -27.70
CA PHE A 188 -14.16 -9.28 -28.08
C PHE A 188 -13.79 -10.40 -29.07
N ARG A 189 -14.14 -11.64 -28.72
CA ARG A 189 -14.04 -12.77 -29.65
C ARG A 189 -15.46 -13.09 -30.12
N LEU A 190 -15.71 -12.86 -31.40
CA LEU A 190 -16.95 -13.20 -32.09
C LEU A 190 -16.93 -14.67 -32.53
#